data_AF-A0A496S5Y2-F1
#
_entry.id   AF-A0A496S5Y2-F1
#
_cell.length_a   1.000
_cell.length_b   1.000
_cell.length_c   1.000
_cell.angle_alpha   90.00
_cell.angle_beta   90.00
_cell.angle_gamma   90.00
#
_symmetry.space_group_name_H-M   'P 1'
#
loop_
_entity.id
_entity.type
_entity.pdbx_description
1 polymer ?
#
loop_
_entity_poly.entity_id
_entity_poly.type
_entity_poly.pdbx_seq_one_letter_code
_entity_poly.pdbx_strand_id
1 'polypeptide(L)'
;MLKQLELKEPRLVSKDILEFFHTREYIKRVEAANEGMLGYVGEEAPAFRGIFDVGLLSVSAGLNCADELLKGSFELGINFCGGWHHAFEDRGRGFCIFNDII
;
A
#
# COMPACT_ATOMS: atom_id res chain seq x y z
N MET A 1 -5.85 15.54 20.36
CA MET A 1 -5.19 14.34 19.83
C MET A 1 -4.01 14.68 18.92
N LEU A 2 -4.20 15.43 17.83
CA LEU A 2 -3.09 15.72 16.89
C LEU A 2 -1.95 16.62 17.41
N LYS A 3 -2.16 17.42 18.47
CA LYS A 3 -1.11 18.31 19.01
C LYS A 3 0.12 17.60 19.58
N GLN A 4 0.05 16.28 19.78
CA GLN A 4 1.13 15.44 20.28
C GLN A 4 1.76 14.56 19.18
N LEU A 5 1.34 14.73 17.92
CA LEU A 5 1.81 13.95 16.79
C LEU A 5 2.46 14.88 15.77
N GLU A 6 3.54 14.41 15.14
CA GLU A 6 4.10 15.06 13.96
C GLU A 6 3.41 14.49 12.71
N LEU A 7 2.83 15.37 11.90
CA LEU A 7 2.24 14.98 10.62
C LEU A 7 3.34 14.97 9.56
N LYS A 8 3.59 13.80 8.96
CA LYS A 8 4.51 13.64 7.83
C LYS A 8 3.74 13.23 6.58
N GLU A 9 4.04 13.89 5.47
CA GLU A 9 3.63 13.39 4.16
C GLU A 9 4.46 12.14 3.81
N PRO A 10 3.82 11.03 3.41
CA PRO A 10 4.55 9.84 2.99
C PRO A 10 5.42 10.12 1.77
N ARG A 11 6.70 9.77 1.86
CA ARG A 11 7.59 9.70 0.70
C ARG A 11 7.31 8.39 -0.02
N LEU A 12 6.99 8.48 -1.31
CA LEU A 12 6.83 7.31 -2.17
C LEU A 12 8.13 6.51 -2.23
N VAL A 13 8.01 5.20 -2.06
CA VAL A 13 9.10 4.26 -2.27
C VAL A 13 9.07 3.74 -3.71
N SER A 14 10.15 3.10 -4.16
CA SER A 14 10.14 2.44 -5.47
C SER A 14 9.06 1.36 -5.50
N LYS A 15 8.32 1.26 -6.61
CA LYS A 15 7.36 0.17 -6.83
C LYS A 15 7.98 -1.21 -6.81
N ASP A 16 9.31 -1.31 -7.03
CA ASP A 16 10.05 -2.57 -6.96
C ASP A 16 9.90 -3.24 -5.58
N ILE A 17 9.60 -2.46 -4.53
CA ILE A 17 9.33 -3.00 -3.19
C ILE A 17 8.15 -3.97 -3.20
N LEU A 18 7.19 -3.79 -4.09
CA LEU A 18 6.00 -4.63 -4.18
C LEU A 18 6.37 -6.07 -4.57
N GLU A 19 7.48 -6.26 -5.31
CA GLU A 19 7.95 -7.58 -5.73
C GLU A 19 8.52 -8.43 -4.57
N PHE A 20 8.70 -7.86 -3.37
CA PHE A 20 9.12 -8.64 -2.20
C PHE A 20 8.04 -9.61 -1.72
N PHE A 21 6.77 -9.32 -1.98
CA PHE A 21 5.65 -10.17 -1.61
C PHE A 21 4.73 -10.47 -2.79
N HIS A 22 4.48 -9.50 -3.68
CA HIS A 22 3.54 -9.66 -4.78
C HIS A 22 4.20 -10.14 -6.06
N THR A 23 3.48 -10.95 -6.83
CA THR A 23 3.94 -11.40 -8.13
C THR A 23 3.95 -10.24 -9.14
N ARG A 24 4.94 -10.25 -10.05
CA ARG A 24 5.03 -9.26 -11.14
C ARG A 24 3.76 -9.21 -12.00
N GLU A 25 3.14 -10.35 -12.21
CA GLU A 25 1.89 -10.47 -12.97
C GLU A 25 0.75 -9.74 -12.28
N TYR A 26 0.63 -9.89 -10.96
CA TYR A 26 -0.36 -9.18 -10.18
C TYR A 26 -0.11 -7.67 -10.16
N ILE A 27 1.14 -7.24 -9.92
CA ILE A 27 1.53 -5.82 -9.94
C ILE A 27 1.13 -5.18 -11.28
N LYS A 28 1.46 -5.81 -12.41
CA LYS A 28 1.09 -5.33 -13.75
C LYS A 28 -0.42 -5.24 -13.96
N ARG A 29 -1.19 -6.18 -13.40
CA ARG A 29 -2.66 -6.15 -13.45
C ARG A 29 -3.21 -4.91 -12.73
N VAL A 30 -2.66 -4.60 -11.55
CA VAL A 30 -3.07 -3.41 -10.78
C VAL A 30 -2.62 -2.13 -11.49
N GLU A 31 -1.41 -2.08 -12.07
CA GLU A 31 -0.95 -0.96 -12.88
C GLU A 31 -1.89 -0.69 -14.06
N ALA A 32 -2.30 -1.74 -14.79
CA ALA A 32 -3.25 -1.60 -15.88
C ALA A 32 -4.63 -1.09 -15.42
N ALA A 33 -5.06 -1.47 -14.21
CA ALA A 33 -6.31 -0.99 -13.61
C ALA A 33 -6.24 0.49 -13.20
N ASN A 34 -5.04 1.05 -13.01
CA ASN A 34 -4.83 2.41 -12.53
C ASN A 34 -5.46 3.49 -13.44
N GLU A 35 -5.56 3.22 -14.74
CA GLU A 35 -6.18 4.13 -15.71
C GLU A 35 -7.72 4.10 -15.70
N GLY A 36 -8.34 3.27 -14.84
CA GLY A 36 -9.79 3.23 -14.66
C GLY A 36 -10.50 2.13 -15.45
N MET A 37 -9.90 0.93 -15.55
CA MET A 37 -10.59 -0.24 -16.10
C MET A 37 -11.76 -0.67 -15.20
N LEU A 38 -12.85 -1.12 -15.81
CA LEU A 38 -13.93 -1.82 -15.13
C LEU A 38 -13.52 -3.27 -14.84
N GLY A 39 -13.81 -3.75 -13.62
CA GLY A 39 -13.55 -5.13 -13.22
C GLY A 39 -12.99 -5.25 -11.81
N TYR A 40 -12.23 -6.31 -11.56
CA TYR A 40 -11.60 -6.60 -10.28
C TYR A 40 -10.14 -6.99 -10.49
N VAL A 41 -9.25 -6.59 -9.58
CA VAL A 41 -7.84 -7.03 -9.56
C VAL A 41 -7.63 -8.33 -8.76
N GLY A 42 -8.69 -8.81 -8.11
CA GLY A 42 -8.73 -10.05 -7.34
C GLY A 42 -10.15 -10.37 -6.84
N GLU A 43 -10.26 -11.02 -5.69
CA GLU A 43 -11.53 -11.43 -5.10
C GLU A 43 -12.14 -10.29 -4.28
N GLU A 44 -13.24 -9.69 -4.71
CA GLU A 44 -13.84 -8.54 -3.99
C GLU A 44 -12.88 -7.33 -3.87
N ALA A 45 -11.94 -7.20 -4.81
CA ALA A 45 -11.01 -6.07 -4.96
C ALA A 45 -11.32 -5.32 -6.27
N PRO A 46 -12.28 -4.36 -6.26
CA PRO A 46 -12.72 -3.68 -7.47
C PRO A 46 -11.61 -2.82 -8.06
N ALA A 47 -11.48 -2.83 -9.39
CA ALA A 47 -10.60 -1.94 -10.12
C ALA A 47 -11.20 -0.52 -10.16
N PHE A 48 -10.35 0.50 -9.99
CA PHE A 48 -10.74 1.89 -10.12
C PHE A 48 -9.54 2.75 -10.52
N ARG A 49 -9.81 3.95 -11.04
CA ARG A 49 -8.76 4.88 -11.45
C ARG A 49 -7.94 5.34 -10.23
N GLY A 50 -6.62 5.21 -10.29
CA GLY A 50 -5.73 5.54 -9.17
C GLY A 50 -5.50 4.40 -8.16
N ILE A 51 -6.01 3.19 -8.43
CA ILE A 51 -5.88 2.04 -7.51
C ILE A 51 -4.42 1.65 -7.21
N PHE A 52 -3.54 1.73 -8.21
CA PHE A 52 -2.13 1.45 -8.03
C PHE A 52 -1.48 2.53 -7.15
N ASP A 53 -1.78 3.80 -7.43
CA ASP A 53 -1.18 4.94 -6.73
C ASP A 53 -1.60 4.96 -5.25
N VAL A 54 -2.87 4.70 -4.95
CA VAL A 54 -3.37 4.62 -3.57
C VAL A 54 -2.75 3.42 -2.85
N GLY A 55 -2.65 2.27 -3.50
CA GLY A 55 -2.00 1.09 -2.92
C GLY A 55 -0.53 1.33 -2.62
N LEU A 56 0.22 1.90 -3.57
CA LEU A 56 1.63 2.22 -3.38
C LEU A 56 1.83 3.29 -2.29
N LEU A 57 0.94 4.28 -2.19
CA LEU A 57 0.99 5.29 -1.13
C LEU A 57 0.79 4.65 0.25
N SER A 58 -0.14 3.71 0.38
CA SER A 58 -0.38 2.99 1.62
C SER A 58 0.85 2.18 2.07
N VAL A 59 1.43 1.39 1.16
CA VAL A 59 2.69 0.65 1.39
C VAL A 59 3.83 1.61 1.76
N SER A 60 3.96 2.72 1.02
CA SER A 60 5.00 3.73 1.28
C SER A 60 4.89 4.33 2.68
N ALA A 61 3.67 4.66 3.11
CA ALA A 61 3.42 5.22 4.44
C ALA A 61 3.79 4.25 5.56
N GLY A 62 3.44 2.96 5.42
CA GLY A 62 3.84 1.92 6.36
C GLY A 62 5.36 1.79 6.48
N LEU A 63 6.06 1.70 5.35
CA LEU A 63 7.53 1.63 5.31
C LEU A 63 8.20 2.89 5.83
N ASN A 64 7.66 4.07 5.54
CA ASN A 64 8.16 5.33 6.08
C ASN A 64 8.05 5.37 7.62
N CYS A 65 6.93 4.89 8.19
CA CYS A 65 6.80 4.73 9.64
C CYS A 65 7.84 3.74 10.19
N ALA A 66 8.00 2.57 9.56
CA ALA A 66 8.98 1.58 9.98
C ALA A 66 10.42 2.14 9.95
N ASP A 67 10.79 2.87 8.91
CA ASP A 67 12.09 3.54 8.77
C ASP A 67 12.38 4.52 9.92
N GLU A 68 11.39 5.33 10.29
CA GLU A 68 11.51 6.34 11.34
C GLU A 68 11.62 5.70 12.74
N LEU A 69 10.89 4.60 12.95
CA LEU A 69 10.99 3.75 14.16
C LEU A 69 12.38 3.09 14.26
N LEU A 70 12.87 2.50 13.17
CA LEU A 70 14.17 1.84 13.11
C LEU A 70 15.34 2.81 13.32
N LYS A 71 15.18 4.07 12.90
CA LYS A 71 16.15 5.16 13.16
C LYS A 71 16.08 5.71 14.59
N GLY A 72 15.08 5.31 15.38
CA GLY A 72 14.82 5.85 16.71
C GLY A 72 14.37 7.31 16.72
N SER A 73 13.92 7.84 15.57
CA SER A 73 13.44 9.23 15.46
C SER A 73 12.05 9.40 16.06
N PHE A 74 11.27 8.32 16.08
CA PHE A 74 9.94 8.26 16.69
C PHE A 74 9.78 6.94 17.45
N GLU A 75 8.94 6.94 18.48
CA GLU A 75 8.58 5.73 19.25
C GLU A 75 7.26 5.09 18.75
N LEU A 76 6.50 5.83 17.93
CA LEU A 76 5.21 5.40 17.40
C LEU A 76 5.02 5.93 15.97
N GLY A 77 4.67 5.04 15.05
CA GLY A 77 4.24 5.36 13.69
C GLY A 77 2.76 5.00 13.51
N ILE A 78 2.00 5.86 12.83
CA ILE A 78 0.57 5.66 12.57
C ILE A 78 0.29 5.86 11.09
N ASN A 79 -0.18 4.81 10.41
CA ASN A 79 -0.69 4.87 9.04
C ASN A 79 -2.16 4.45 9.03
N PHE A 80 -3.08 5.41 9.03
CA PHE A 80 -4.53 5.14 8.97
C PHE A 80 -5.01 4.63 7.61
N CYS A 81 -4.20 4.82 6.56
CA CYS A 81 -4.51 4.34 5.22
C CYS A 81 -4.02 2.91 4.97
N GLY A 82 -3.25 2.35 5.90
CA GLY A 82 -2.70 1.00 5.86
C GLY A 82 -3.61 -0.08 6.45
N GLY A 83 -3.01 -1.24 6.72
CA GLY A 83 -3.69 -2.39 7.33
C GLY A 83 -4.42 -3.28 6.31
N TRP A 84 -3.97 -3.29 5.05
CA TRP A 84 -4.55 -4.02 3.93
C TRP A 84 -4.15 -5.50 3.95
N HIS A 85 -4.45 -6.14 5.07
CA HIS A 85 -3.99 -7.48 5.45
C HIS A 85 -4.56 -8.66 4.66
N HIS A 86 -5.56 -8.44 3.80
CA HIS A 86 -6.22 -9.52 3.07
C HIS A 86 -5.64 -9.77 1.68
N ALA A 87 -4.76 -8.90 1.16
CA ALA A 87 -4.13 -9.12 -0.14
C ALA A 87 -3.15 -10.31 -0.08
N PHE A 88 -3.25 -11.20 -1.06
CA PHE A 88 -2.35 -12.33 -1.27
C PHE A 88 -1.25 -11.95 -2.26
N GLU A 89 -0.24 -12.81 -2.43
CA GLU A 89 0.88 -12.58 -3.36
C GLU A 89 0.41 -12.31 -4.80
N ASP A 90 -0.66 -12.96 -5.26
CA ASP A 90 -1.09 -12.99 -6.66
C ASP A 90 -2.45 -12.31 -6.94
N ARG A 91 -3.13 -11.83 -5.89
CA ARG A 91 -4.45 -11.20 -6.00
C ARG A 91 -4.79 -10.32 -4.79
N GLY A 92 -5.57 -9.27 -5.06
CA GLY A 92 -6.25 -8.52 -4.01
C GLY A 92 -7.39 -9.33 -3.41
N ARG A 93 -7.74 -9.07 -2.15
CA ARG A 93 -8.95 -9.63 -1.52
C ARG A 93 -9.61 -8.64 -0.58
N GLY A 94 -10.94 -8.59 -0.58
CA GLY A 94 -11.71 -7.85 0.43
C GLY A 94 -11.27 -6.40 0.54
N PHE A 95 -11.25 -5.72 -0.61
CA PHE A 95 -10.79 -4.33 -0.79
C PHE A 95 -9.29 -4.06 -0.57
N CYS A 96 -8.50 -5.06 -0.15
CA CYS A 96 -7.05 -4.93 0.01
C CYS A 96 -6.34 -5.20 -1.33
N ILE A 97 -5.52 -4.26 -1.80
CA ILE A 97 -4.84 -4.36 -3.11
C ILE A 97 -3.40 -4.85 -2.95
N PHE A 98 -2.55 -4.07 -2.28
CA PHE A 98 -1.23 -4.53 -1.86
C PHE A 98 -1.25 -4.77 -0.35
N ASN A 99 -0.57 -5.82 0.11
CA ASN A 99 -0.44 -6.10 1.54
C ASN A 99 0.69 -5.22 2.08
N ASP A 100 0.33 -4.15 2.78
CA ASP A 100 1.29 -3.18 3.34
C ASP A 100 1.88 -3.61 4.69
N ILE A 101 1.40 -4.72 5.25
CA ILE A 101 1.87 -5.26 6.53
C ILE A 101 3.06 -6.21 6.34
N ILE A 102 3.13 -6.88 5.19
CA ILE A 102 4.18 -7.87 4.84
C ILE A 102 5.30 -7.15 4.09
#